data_AF-A0A327QVF8-F1
#
_entry.id   AF-A0A327QVF8-F1
#
_cell.length_a   1.000
_cell.length_b   1.000
_cell.length_c   1.000
_cell.angle_alpha   90.00
_cell.angle_beta   90.00
_cell.angle_gamma   90.00
#
_symmetry.space_group_name_H-M   'P 1'
#
loop_
_entity.id
_entity.type
_entity.pdbx_description
1 polymer ?
#
loop_
_entity_poly.entity_id
_entity_poly.type
_entity_poly.pdbx_seq_one_letter_code
_entity_poly.pdbx_strand_id
1 'polypeptide(L)'
;MVVLPQLVRSRKFTSLSLIQLRQRLKFIETHLYDLGKRISAFNVIQKKTFVQKIQRELLIFQIGYYFALYEHLYNILMEKEKKDFIAQNPRMKILFDERIVKDIQDIIRLREKAKKNPPKPL
;
A
#
# COMPACT_ATOMS: atom_id res chain seq x y z
N MET A 1 -12.37 -22.31 4.10
CA MET A 1 -13.02 -21.00 3.87
C MET A 1 -12.17 -19.95 4.57
N VAL A 2 -11.20 -19.37 3.86
CA VAL A 2 -10.26 -18.44 4.49
C VAL A 2 -10.80 -17.03 4.37
N VAL A 3 -10.84 -16.39 5.51
CA VAL A 3 -11.35 -15.06 5.77
C VAL A 3 -10.38 -14.07 5.11
N LEU A 4 -10.73 -13.58 3.91
CA LEU A 4 -10.10 -12.43 3.26
C LEU A 4 -9.93 -11.28 4.28
N PRO A 5 -8.87 -10.45 4.21
CA PRO A 5 -8.69 -9.31 5.14
C PRO A 5 -9.89 -8.37 5.23
N GLN A 6 -10.77 -8.39 4.21
CA GLN A 6 -12.10 -7.76 4.19
C GLN A 6 -13.01 -8.17 5.37
N LEU A 7 -12.75 -9.30 6.01
CA LEU A 7 -13.51 -9.83 7.13
C LEU A 7 -12.85 -9.58 8.50
N VAL A 8 -11.60 -9.10 8.55
CA VAL A 8 -11.02 -8.61 9.80
C VAL A 8 -11.55 -7.20 10.02
N ARG A 9 -12.49 -7.03 10.95
CA ARG A 9 -13.13 -5.74 11.27
C ARG A 9 -12.07 -4.63 11.40
N SER A 10 -12.04 -3.71 10.43
CA SER A 10 -11.08 -2.58 10.32
C SER A 10 -10.91 -1.77 11.61
N ARG A 11 -11.98 -1.71 12.41
CA ARG A 11 -12.01 -1.03 13.72
C ARG A 11 -10.89 -1.46 14.68
N LYS A 12 -10.45 -2.74 14.63
CA LYS A 12 -9.36 -3.23 15.51
C LYS A 12 -7.99 -2.66 15.12
N PHE A 13 -7.80 -2.27 13.86
CA PHE A 13 -6.53 -1.76 13.37
C PHE A 13 -6.44 -0.23 13.45
N THR A 14 -7.58 0.47 13.30
CA THR A 14 -7.64 1.93 13.43
C THR A 14 -7.28 2.44 14.84
N SER A 15 -7.38 1.61 15.88
CA SER A 15 -7.01 1.98 17.25
C SER A 15 -5.52 1.80 17.57
N LEU A 16 -4.72 1.20 16.67
CA LEU A 16 -3.29 0.94 16.92
C LEU A 16 -2.46 2.23 16.90
N SER A 17 -1.46 2.37 17.78
CA SER A 17 -0.53 3.51 17.71
C SER A 17 0.33 3.45 16.43
N LEU A 18 0.92 4.57 16.02
CA LEU A 18 1.83 4.62 14.87
C LEU A 18 3.00 3.62 15.03
N ILE A 19 3.56 3.52 16.24
CA ILE A 19 4.64 2.59 16.54
C ILE A 19 4.17 1.13 16.33
N GLN A 20 2.99 0.78 16.83
CA GLN A 20 2.41 -0.55 16.66
C GLN A 20 2.12 -0.88 15.19
N LEU A 21 1.65 0.11 14.42
CA LEU A 21 1.41 -0.05 12.97
C LEU A 21 2.73 -0.33 12.23
N ARG A 22 3.79 0.47 12.47
CA ARG A 22 5.11 0.26 11.86
C ARG A 22 5.70 -1.10 12.22
N GLN A 23 5.62 -1.51 13.49
CA GLN A 23 6.10 -2.82 13.93
C GLN A 23 5.37 -3.96 13.22
N ARG A 24 4.04 -3.86 13.09
CA ARG A 24 3.23 -4.87 12.38
C ARG A 24 3.53 -4.91 10.88
N LEU A 25 3.71 -3.75 10.23
CA LEU A 25 4.12 -3.69 8.82
C LEU A 25 5.47 -4.36 8.61
N LYS A 26 6.47 -4.06 9.45
CA LYS A 26 7.80 -4.69 9.38
C LYS A 26 7.75 -6.21 9.59
N PHE A 27 6.89 -6.67 10.50
CA PHE A 27 6.65 -8.09 10.70
C PHE A 27 6.05 -8.75 9.43
N ILE A 28 5.08 -8.10 8.79
CA ILE A 28 4.48 -8.60 7.54
C ILE A 28 5.51 -8.60 6.40
N GLU A 29 6.32 -7.56 6.26
CA GLU A 29 7.40 -7.50 5.25
C GLU A 29 8.38 -8.67 5.41
N THR A 30 8.79 -8.94 6.65
CA THR A 30 9.69 -10.05 6.97
C THR A 30 9.04 -11.39 6.58
N HIS A 31 7.76 -11.58 6.90
CA HIS A 31 7.05 -12.79 6.51
C HIS A 31 6.86 -12.93 5.00
N LEU A 32 6.53 -11.84 4.29
CA LEU A 32 6.43 -11.86 2.83
C LEU A 32 7.77 -12.22 2.18
N TYR A 33 8.87 -11.70 2.72
CA TYR A 33 10.22 -12.04 2.26
C TYR A 33 10.53 -13.53 2.45
N ASP A 34 10.22 -14.09 3.62
CA ASP A 34 10.41 -15.51 3.90
C ASP A 34 9.52 -16.40 3.03
N LEU A 35 8.25 -16.03 2.83
CA LEU A 35 7.34 -16.74 1.93
C LEU A 35 7.84 -16.70 0.48
N GLY A 36 8.36 -15.54 0.04
CA GLY A 36 9.00 -15.39 -1.26
C GLY A 36 10.19 -16.34 -1.45
N LYS A 37 11.08 -16.43 -0.45
CA LYS A 37 12.18 -17.41 -0.46
C LYS A 37 11.69 -18.84 -0.56
N ARG A 38 10.67 -19.21 0.21
CA ARG A 38 10.09 -20.56 0.21
C ARG A 38 9.50 -20.91 -1.15
N ILE A 39 8.75 -20.00 -1.79
CA ILE A 39 8.21 -20.23 -3.13
C ILE A 39 9.32 -20.33 -4.18
N SER A 40 10.34 -19.47 -4.11
CA SER A 40 11.48 -19.53 -5.02
C SER A 40 12.21 -20.86 -4.93
N ALA A 41 12.48 -21.36 -3.72
CA ALA A 41 13.05 -22.69 -3.50
C ALA A 41 12.15 -23.80 -4.06
N PHE A 42 10.83 -23.65 -3.91
CA PHE A 42 9.85 -24.60 -4.45
C PHE A 42 9.86 -24.68 -5.97
N ASN A 43 10.08 -23.56 -6.64
CA ASN A 43 10.05 -23.49 -8.10
C ASN A 43 11.21 -24.24 -8.77
N VAL A 44 12.35 -24.39 -8.07
CA VAL A 44 13.53 -25.14 -8.55
C VAL A 44 13.25 -26.65 -8.69
N ILE A 45 12.27 -27.19 -7.96
CA ILE A 45 11.92 -28.62 -8.00
C ILE A 45 11.23 -28.96 -9.32
N GLN A 46 11.89 -29.71 -10.21
CA GLN A 46 11.39 -30.06 -11.55
C GLN A 46 10.13 -30.95 -11.52
N LYS A 47 10.09 -31.98 -10.67
CA LYS A 47 8.92 -32.85 -10.49
C LYS A 47 8.36 -32.73 -9.08
N LYS A 48 7.19 -32.08 -8.98
CA LYS A 48 6.49 -31.84 -7.71
C LYS A 48 5.46 -32.94 -7.45
N THR A 49 5.48 -33.52 -6.24
CA THR A 49 4.43 -34.45 -5.79
C THR A 49 3.10 -33.73 -5.62
N PHE A 50 2.00 -34.47 -5.50
CA PHE A 50 0.67 -33.88 -5.25
C PHE A 50 0.64 -33.04 -3.96
N VAL A 51 1.22 -33.56 -2.88
CA VAL A 51 1.36 -32.84 -1.59
C VAL A 51 2.13 -31.54 -1.79
N GLN A 52 3.20 -31.59 -2.57
CA GLN A 52 4.00 -30.40 -2.88
C GLN A 52 3.20 -29.36 -3.69
N LYS A 53 2.39 -29.79 -4.66
CA LYS A 53 1.50 -28.85 -5.38
C LYS A 53 0.52 -28.15 -4.44
N ILE A 54 -0.11 -28.88 -3.52
CA ILE A 54 -0.99 -28.28 -2.50
C ILE A 54 -0.24 -27.28 -1.62
N GLN A 55 0.97 -27.63 -1.15
CA GLN A 55 1.79 -26.72 -0.35
C GLN A 55 2.12 -25.42 -1.09
N ARG A 56 2.41 -25.50 -2.40
CA ARG A 56 2.64 -24.30 -3.24
C ARG A 56 1.41 -23.41 -3.30
N GLU A 57 0.23 -23.97 -3.53
CA GLU A 57 -1.00 -23.17 -3.59
C GLU A 57 -1.31 -22.51 -2.23
N LEU A 58 -1.06 -23.21 -1.12
CA LEU A 58 -1.16 -22.63 0.22
C LEU A 58 -0.18 -21.48 0.45
N LEU A 59 1.07 -21.61 -0.02
CA LEU A 59 2.06 -20.52 0.06
C LEU A 59 1.64 -19.30 -0.77
N ILE A 60 1.16 -19.50 -1.99
CA ILE A 60 0.65 -18.42 -2.86
C ILE A 60 -0.52 -17.72 -2.17
N PHE A 61 -1.45 -18.50 -1.61
CA PHE A 61 -2.58 -17.98 -0.86
C PHE A 61 -2.13 -17.13 0.35
N GLN A 62 -1.16 -17.62 1.13
CA GLN A 62 -0.60 -16.88 2.26
C GLN A 62 0.02 -15.55 1.83
N ILE A 63 0.75 -15.52 0.72
CA ILE A 63 1.32 -14.28 0.18
C ILE A 63 0.21 -13.28 -0.14
N GLY A 64 -0.84 -13.70 -0.84
CA GLY A 64 -1.98 -12.82 -1.15
C GLY A 64 -2.64 -12.24 0.10
N TYR A 65 -2.82 -13.08 1.13
CA TYR A 65 -3.35 -12.64 2.42
C TYR A 65 -2.46 -11.58 3.09
N TYR A 66 -1.14 -11.82 3.18
CA TYR A 66 -0.22 -10.89 3.82
C TYR A 66 -0.07 -9.59 3.03
N PHE A 67 -0.13 -9.61 1.70
CA PHE A 67 -0.13 -8.39 0.88
C PHE A 67 -1.36 -7.53 1.15
N ALA A 68 -2.56 -8.12 1.14
CA ALA A 68 -3.78 -7.39 1.43
C ALA A 68 -3.83 -6.85 2.87
N LEU A 69 -3.25 -7.60 3.83
CA LEU A 69 -3.10 -7.10 5.21
C LEU A 69 -2.09 -5.94 5.28
N TYR A 70 -0.97 -6.02 4.56
CA TYR A 70 0.03 -4.97 4.50
C TYR A 70 -0.58 -3.67 3.96
N GLU A 71 -1.26 -3.74 2.81
CA GLU A 71 -1.93 -2.60 2.18
C GLU A 71 -2.94 -1.95 3.14
N HIS A 72 -3.76 -2.77 3.82
CA HIS A 72 -4.74 -2.25 4.77
C HIS A 72 -4.09 -1.49 5.93
N LEU A 73 -3.03 -2.05 6.53
CA LEU A 73 -2.31 -1.39 7.63
C LEU A 73 -1.54 -0.15 7.16
N TYR A 74 -1.00 -0.17 5.95
CA TYR A 74 -0.29 0.95 5.36
C TYR A 74 -1.22 2.12 5.12
N ASN A 75 -2.43 1.88 4.60
CA ASN A 75 -3.44 2.92 4.43
C ASN A 75 -3.83 3.56 5.78
N ILE A 76 -3.98 2.76 6.84
CA ILE A 76 -4.24 3.29 8.19
C ILE A 76 -3.05 4.12 8.70
N LEU A 77 -1.82 3.67 8.46
CA LEU A 77 -0.61 4.40 8.83
C LEU A 77 -0.59 5.77 8.12
N MET A 78 -0.77 5.80 6.81
CA MET A 78 -0.77 7.02 6.00
C MET A 78 -1.83 8.02 6.47
N GLU A 79 -3.05 7.55 6.78
CA GLU A 79 -4.11 8.40 7.30
C GLU A 79 -3.77 8.99 8.68
N LYS A 80 -3.09 8.22 9.54
CA LYS A 80 -2.65 8.71 10.85
C LYS A 80 -1.50 9.70 10.74
N GLU A 81 -0.49 9.40 9.92
CA GLU A 81 0.63 10.30 9.68
C GLU A 81 0.17 11.61 9.05
N LYS A 82 -0.78 11.55 8.11
CA LYS A 82 -1.41 12.75 7.54
C LYS A 82 -2.09 13.59 8.61
N LYS A 83 -2.86 12.97 9.53
CA LYS A 83 -3.52 13.67 10.63
C LYS A 83 -2.52 14.31 11.59
N ASP A 84 -1.49 13.57 11.98
CA ASP A 84 -0.44 14.06 12.87
C ASP A 84 0.35 15.20 12.23
N PHE A 85 0.67 15.11 10.94
CA PHE A 85 1.35 16.15 10.19
C PHE A 85 0.51 17.43 10.06
N ILE A 86 -0.79 17.31 9.79
CA ILE A 86 -1.71 18.45 9.76
C ILE A 86 -1.87 19.07 11.15
N ALA A 87 -1.92 18.25 12.21
CA ALA A 87 -1.99 18.75 13.59
C ALA A 87 -0.74 19.56 13.96
N GLN A 88 0.44 19.10 13.54
CA GLN A 88 1.70 19.83 13.73
C GLN A 88 1.81 21.06 12.83
N ASN A 89 1.26 21.01 11.61
CA ASN A 89 1.34 22.08 10.62
C ASN A 89 -0.04 22.41 10.02
N PRO A 90 -0.92 23.14 10.73
CA PRO A 90 -2.31 23.36 10.30
C PRO A 90 -2.45 24.02 8.93
N ARG A 91 -1.49 24.87 8.55
CA ARG A 91 -1.45 25.54 7.24
C ARG A 91 -1.24 24.57 6.08
N MET A 92 -0.67 23.39 6.33
CA MET A 92 -0.44 22.35 5.32
C MET A 92 -1.70 21.55 5.01
N LYS A 93 -2.80 21.72 5.75
CA LYS A 93 -4.09 21.07 5.46
C LYS A 93 -4.52 21.26 4.01
N ILE A 94 -4.21 22.42 3.45
CA ILE A 94 -4.52 22.81 2.07
C ILE A 94 -3.89 21.89 1.01
N LEU A 95 -2.73 21.29 1.31
CA LEU A 95 -2.02 20.37 0.41
C LEU A 95 -2.65 18.99 0.33
N PHE A 96 -3.57 18.68 1.25
CA PHE A 96 -4.28 17.41 1.29
C PHE A 96 -5.77 17.56 0.97
N ASP A 97 -6.20 18.73 0.50
CA ASP A 97 -7.54 18.98 -0.03
C ASP A 97 -7.56 18.59 -1.51
N GLU A 98 -8.34 17.54 -1.83
CA GLU A 98 -8.42 16.99 -3.20
C GLU A 98 -8.80 18.04 -4.25
N ARG A 99 -9.62 19.04 -3.89
CA ARG A 99 -10.02 20.09 -4.84
C ARG A 99 -8.82 20.96 -5.21
N ILE A 100 -8.04 21.36 -4.22
CA ILE A 100 -6.90 22.26 -4.39
C ILE A 100 -5.74 21.54 -5.08
N VAL A 101 -5.51 20.27 -4.76
CA VAL A 101 -4.52 19.44 -5.47
C VAL A 101 -4.87 19.32 -6.95
N LYS A 102 -6.16 19.13 -7.29
CA LYS A 102 -6.62 19.06 -8.67
C LYS A 102 -6.45 20.39 -9.40
N ASP A 103 -6.81 21.50 -8.76
CA ASP A 103 -6.63 22.84 -9.32
C ASP A 103 -5.16 23.14 -9.61
N ILE A 104 -4.24 22.78 -8.70
CA ILE A 104 -2.80 22.92 -8.91
C ILE A 104 -2.31 22.07 -10.08
N GLN A 105 -2.74 20.81 -10.17
CA GLN A 105 -2.38 19.92 -11.28
C GLN A 105 -2.87 20.46 -12.63
N ASP A 106 -4.09 20.99 -12.68
CA ASP A 106 -4.64 21.55 -13.90
C ASP A 106 -3.91 22.86 -14.30
N ILE A 107 -3.51 23.70 -13.34
CA ILE A 107 -2.65 24.87 -13.59
C ILE A 107 -1.28 24.44 -14.16
N ILE A 108 -0.65 23.40 -13.60
CA ILE A 108 0.63 22.88 -14.10
C ILE A 108 0.49 22.36 -15.54
N ARG A 109 -0.57 21.58 -15.82
CA ARG A 109 -0.87 21.07 -17.17
C ARG A 109 -1.11 22.19 -18.18
N LEU A 110 -1.85 23.24 -17.79
CA LEU A 110 -2.08 24.41 -18.64
C LEU A 110 -0.75 25.12 -18.96
N ARG A 111 0.13 25.24 -17.96
CA ARG A 111 1.45 25.85 -18.13
C ARG A 111 2.37 25.04 -19.04
N GLU A 112 2.34 23.71 -18.96
CA GLU A 112 3.07 22.82 -19.86
C GLU A 112 2.54 22.90 -21.30
N LYS A 113 1.21 22.96 -21.48
CA LYS A 113 0.60 23.14 -22.81
C LYS A 113 0.99 24.48 -23.44
N ALA A 114 0.99 25.56 -22.66
CA ALA A 114 1.39 26.88 -23.12
C ALA A 114 2.88 26.95 -23.51
N LYS A 115 3.76 26.19 -22.83
CA LYS A 115 5.18 26.08 -23.22
C LYS A 115 5.37 25.30 -24.53
N LYS A 116 4.52 24.31 -24.81
CA LYS A 116 4.60 23.50 -26.04
C LYS A 116 4.02 24.21 -27.26
N ASN A 117 2.98 25.03 -27.07
CA ASN A 117 2.37 25.87 -28.10
C ASN A 117 2.44 27.34 -27.67
N PRO A 118 3.62 27.99 -27.79
CA PRO A 118 3.72 29.41 -27.49
C PRO A 118 2.79 30.19 -28.44
N PRO A 119 2.02 31.17 -27.93
CA PRO A 119 1.18 31.98 -28.79
C PRO A 119 2.06 32.69 -29.82
N LYS A 120 1.65 32.63 -31.10
CA LYS A 120 2.35 33.35 -32.17
C LYS A 120 2.33 34.85 -31.84
N PRO A 121 3.47 35.54 -31.93
CA PRO A 121 3.49 36.99 -31.78
C PRO A 121 2.57 37.62 -32.83
N LEU A 122 1.76 38.58 -32.37
CA LEU A 122 0.90 39.43 -33.19
C LEU A 122 1.75 40.32 -34.10
#